data_AF-A0A2H6BD87-F1
#
_entry.id   AF-A0A2H6BD87-F1
#
_cell.length_a   1.000
_cell.length_b   1.000
_cell.length_c   1.000
_cell.angle_alpha   90.00
_cell.angle_beta   90.00
_cell.angle_gamma   90.00
#
_symmetry.space_group_name_H-M   'P 1'
#
loop_
_entity.id
_entity.type
_entity.pdbx_description
1 polymer ?
#
loop_
_entity_poly.entity_id
_entity_poly.type
_entity_poly.pdbx_seq_one_letter_code
_entity_poly.pdbx_strand_id
1 'polypeptide(L)'
;MADIALEKCPACGHLVSNHASVCIKCGHPFDRTAKVTAPPLAEPASTANKRTRGFLWVAGIFGAIFLIGALAKRPEGPASAPQIAAPAPEASPTPTKSSPAAPIAPAPVAPATPKGTSVIVPSDPRANYWILDARKTGSTVQIRSRREGPSGVSFAKREVDCANGRFRYLSEGDTLADLDKPGAQFPMGLLLEGSISTVISREGCKGVGLTLRGVQR
;
A
#
# COMPACT_ATOMS: atom_id res chain seq x y z
N MET A 1 6.49 -12.85 22.61
CA MET A 1 6.63 -13.69 21.41
C MET A 1 5.39 -14.55 21.40
N ALA A 2 4.50 -14.42 20.42
CA ALA A 2 3.29 -15.25 20.39
C ALA A 2 3.68 -16.64 19.84
N ASP A 3 3.49 -17.68 20.65
CA ASP A 3 3.78 -19.05 20.25
C ASP A 3 2.80 -19.47 19.13
N ILE A 4 3.38 -19.90 18.00
CA ILE A 4 2.62 -20.46 16.88
C ILE A 4 2.24 -21.89 17.25
N ALA A 5 1.02 -22.09 17.73
CA ALA A 5 0.46 -23.41 17.97
C ALA A 5 -0.30 -23.90 16.72
N LEU A 6 -0.26 -25.21 16.47
CA LEU A 6 -1.02 -25.85 15.39
C LEU A 6 -2.25 -26.55 15.98
N GLU A 7 -3.43 -26.22 15.44
CA GLU A 7 -4.73 -26.77 15.85
C GLU A 7 -5.35 -27.54 14.68
N LYS A 8 -6.10 -28.62 14.97
CA LYS A 8 -6.82 -29.37 13.93
C LYS A 8 -8.10 -28.63 13.54
N CYS A 9 -8.30 -28.43 12.24
CA CYS A 9 -9.54 -27.90 11.70
C CYS A 9 -10.71 -28.85 12.02
N PRO A 10 -11.82 -28.35 12.62
CA PRO A 10 -12.95 -29.21 12.99
C PRO A 10 -13.72 -29.76 11.78
N ALA A 11 -13.66 -29.07 10.63
CA ALA A 11 -14.37 -29.49 9.43
C ALA A 11 -13.64 -30.56 8.61
N CYS A 12 -12.29 -30.56 8.58
CA CYS A 12 -11.53 -31.45 7.69
C CYS A 12 -10.32 -32.13 8.33
N GLY A 13 -10.03 -31.87 9.60
CA GLY A 13 -8.93 -32.47 10.35
C GLY A 13 -7.52 -31.96 9.99
N HIS A 14 -7.39 -31.04 9.04
CA HIS A 14 -6.09 -30.47 8.65
C HIS A 14 -5.51 -29.59 9.76
N LEU A 15 -4.21 -29.69 10.00
CA LEU A 15 -3.51 -28.82 10.96
C LEU A 15 -3.38 -27.42 10.40
N VAL A 16 -3.81 -26.42 11.17
CA VAL A 16 -3.76 -25.00 10.83
C VAL A 16 -3.17 -24.21 11.99
N SER A 17 -2.59 -23.04 11.72
CA SER A 17 -2.14 -22.17 12.79
C SER A 17 -3.30 -21.66 13.64
N ASN A 18 -3.07 -21.55 14.94
CA ASN A 18 -3.91 -20.85 15.92
C ASN A 18 -4.13 -19.35 15.63
N HIS A 19 -3.58 -18.81 14.53
CA HIS A 19 -3.83 -17.46 14.05
C HIS A 19 -4.56 -17.41 12.69
N ALA A 20 -4.79 -18.55 12.03
CA ALA A 20 -5.51 -18.59 10.75
C ALA A 20 -6.99 -18.24 10.94
N SER A 21 -7.54 -17.31 10.15
CA SER A 21 -8.97 -16.96 10.16
C SER A 21 -9.83 -17.94 9.36
N VAL A 22 -9.23 -18.71 8.45
CA VAL A 22 -9.90 -19.70 7.60
C VAL A 22 -8.97 -20.91 7.39
N CYS A 23 -9.54 -22.11 7.29
CA CYS A 23 -8.78 -23.32 6.96
C CYS A 23 -8.33 -23.33 5.50
N ILE A 24 -7.03 -23.50 5.26
CA ILE A 24 -6.45 -23.55 3.90
C ILE A 24 -6.95 -24.74 3.06
N LYS A 25 -7.34 -25.84 3.72
CA LYS A 25 -7.76 -27.06 3.02
C LYS A 25 -9.23 -27.04 2.60
N CYS A 26 -10.13 -26.54 3.47
CA CYS A 26 -11.57 -26.65 3.25
C CYS A 26 -12.34 -25.32 3.31
N GLY A 27 -11.67 -24.20 3.60
CA GLY A 27 -12.33 -22.89 3.66
C GLY A 27 -13.18 -22.66 4.90
N HIS A 28 -13.13 -23.55 5.91
CA HIS A 28 -13.91 -23.39 7.13
C HIS A 28 -13.41 -22.16 7.93
N PRO A 29 -14.30 -21.19 8.27
CA PRO A 29 -13.93 -20.02 9.06
C PRO A 29 -13.69 -20.39 10.53
N PHE A 30 -12.78 -19.67 11.20
CA PHE A 30 -12.55 -19.78 12.64
C PHE A 30 -13.06 -18.51 13.32
N ASP A 31 -14.21 -18.60 14.01
CA ASP A 31 -14.73 -17.50 14.82
C ASP A 31 -13.92 -17.38 16.13
N ARG A 32 -13.00 -16.41 16.18
CA ARG A 32 -12.17 -16.13 17.38
C ARG A 32 -12.63 -14.90 18.18
N THR A 33 -13.83 -14.38 17.91
CA THR A 33 -14.40 -13.20 18.58
C THR A 33 -14.88 -13.45 20.01
N ALA A 34 -14.82 -14.68 20.53
CA ALA A 34 -15.35 -14.99 21.86
C ALA A 34 -14.34 -14.95 23.02
N LYS A 35 -13.04 -14.68 22.80
CA LYS A 35 -12.06 -14.73 23.91
C LYS A 35 -10.89 -13.76 23.78
N VAL A 36 -11.19 -12.48 23.58
CA VAL A 36 -10.28 -11.40 24.01
C VAL A 36 -11.10 -10.49 24.93
N THR A 37 -11.18 -10.86 26.20
CA THR A 37 -11.58 -9.91 27.24
C THR A 37 -10.49 -8.87 27.29
N ALA A 38 -10.71 -7.75 26.60
CA ALA A 38 -9.83 -6.60 26.67
C ALA A 38 -9.77 -6.13 28.14
N PRO A 39 -8.57 -5.87 28.70
CA PRO A 39 -8.48 -5.17 29.97
C PRO A 39 -9.10 -3.77 29.82
N PRO A 40 -9.78 -3.25 30.86
CA PRO A 40 -10.47 -1.97 30.78
C PRO A 40 -9.47 -0.84 30.47
N LEU A 41 -9.81 -0.05 29.46
CA LEU A 41 -9.13 1.19 29.08
C LEU A 41 -9.13 2.12 30.29
N ALA A 42 -7.95 2.36 30.87
CA ALA A 42 -7.76 3.43 31.83
C ALA A 42 -7.96 4.78 31.12
N GLU A 43 -8.91 5.56 31.63
CA GLU A 43 -9.18 6.93 31.19
C GLU A 43 -7.94 7.82 31.42
N PRO A 44 -7.54 8.68 30.45
CA PRO A 44 -6.53 9.69 30.73
C PRO A 44 -7.16 10.82 31.56
N ALA A 45 -6.72 10.93 32.81
CA ALA A 45 -7.06 12.02 33.71
C ALA A 45 -6.62 13.38 33.11
N SER A 46 -7.61 14.19 32.74
CA SER A 46 -7.46 15.60 32.41
C SER A 46 -7.06 16.39 33.66
N THR A 47 -5.80 16.83 33.74
CA THR A 47 -5.38 17.80 34.77
C THR A 47 -5.65 19.21 34.29
N ALA A 48 -6.72 19.79 34.80
CA ALA A 48 -7.04 21.20 34.69
C ALA A 48 -6.33 22.04 35.79
N ASN A 49 -5.85 23.21 35.34
CA ASN A 49 -5.73 24.48 36.09
C ASN A 49 -4.60 24.66 37.11
N LYS A 50 -3.75 25.67 36.87
CA LYS A 50 -3.60 26.79 37.83
C LYS A 50 -3.04 28.06 37.17
N ARG A 51 -3.91 29.05 37.10
CA ARG A 51 -3.71 30.48 36.86
C ARG A 51 -2.87 31.10 37.99
N THR A 52 -1.76 31.78 37.68
CA THR A 52 -1.13 32.76 38.60
C THR A 52 -0.55 33.95 37.84
N ARG A 53 -0.77 35.12 38.43
CA ARG A 53 -0.60 36.48 37.89
C ARG A 53 0.84 36.97 38.04
N GLY A 54 1.31 37.69 37.01
CA GLY A 54 1.99 38.99 37.11
C GLY A 54 3.48 39.03 37.47
N PHE A 55 4.30 39.63 36.58
CA PHE A 55 5.16 40.76 36.96
C PHE A 55 5.63 41.53 35.70
N LEU A 56 5.59 42.86 35.80
CA LEU A 56 5.93 43.88 34.81
C LEU A 56 7.44 44.24 34.85
N TRP A 57 7.88 45.03 33.85
CA TRP A 57 9.17 45.75 33.65
C TRP A 57 10.26 44.91 32.98
N VAL A 58 10.83 45.27 31.81
CA VAL A 58 11.52 46.53 31.49
C VAL A 58 11.30 46.94 30.02
N ALA A 59 10.95 48.19 29.81
CA ALA A 59 10.86 48.84 28.51
C ALA A 59 12.19 49.45 28.07
N GLY A 60 12.43 49.44 26.76
CA GLY A 60 13.20 50.45 26.05
C GLY A 60 14.70 50.19 25.94
N ILE A 61 15.18 49.98 24.70
CA ILE A 61 16.29 50.71 24.08
C ILE A 61 16.61 50.06 22.71
N PHE A 62 16.74 50.91 21.67
CA PHE A 62 17.10 50.65 20.26
C PHE A 62 15.97 50.25 19.29
N GLY A 63 15.12 51.26 19.01
CA GLY A 63 14.69 51.50 17.64
C GLY A 63 15.84 51.99 16.75
N ALA A 64 15.55 51.97 15.44
CA ALA A 64 16.39 52.38 14.32
C ALA A 64 17.43 51.33 13.88
N ILE A 65 17.10 50.58 12.83
CA ILE A 65 17.92 50.37 11.63
C ILE A 65 17.12 49.50 10.62
N PHE A 66 16.98 50.02 9.40
CA PHE A 66 16.44 49.41 8.17
C PHE A 66 14.92 49.28 7.96
N LEU A 67 14.28 50.44 7.82
CA LEU A 67 13.29 50.67 6.76
C LEU A 67 14.03 51.04 5.47
N ILE A 68 13.59 50.48 4.33
CA ILE A 68 13.63 50.94 2.91
C ILE A 68 14.03 49.80 1.98
N GLY A 69 13.10 49.40 1.10
CA GLY A 69 13.48 48.80 -0.19
C GLY A 69 12.50 47.83 -0.85
N ALA A 70 11.73 48.36 -1.80
CA ALA A 70 11.04 47.66 -2.91
C ALA A 70 9.86 46.73 -2.53
N LEU A 71 8.60 47.17 -2.60
CA LEU A 71 7.81 47.45 -3.80
C LEU A 71 7.80 46.29 -4.83
N ALA A 72 6.93 45.30 -4.61
CA ALA A 72 6.41 44.45 -5.67
C ALA A 72 4.93 44.15 -5.39
N LYS A 73 4.10 44.94 -6.06
CA LYS A 73 2.64 44.89 -6.14
C LYS A 73 2.27 43.91 -7.26
N ARG A 74 1.31 42.99 -7.03
CA ARG A 74 0.35 42.35 -7.99
C ARG A 74 -0.10 40.96 -7.50
N PRO A 75 -1.26 40.44 -7.93
CA PRO A 75 -2.60 40.98 -7.75
C PRO A 75 -3.57 39.91 -7.17
N GLU A 76 -4.56 40.35 -6.39
CA GLU A 76 -5.77 39.59 -6.13
C GLU A 76 -6.54 39.42 -7.44
N GLY A 77 -6.89 38.19 -7.77
CA GLY A 77 -7.71 37.81 -8.92
C GLY A 77 -8.57 36.60 -8.57
N PRO A 78 -9.81 36.54 -9.08
CA PRO A 78 -10.97 36.19 -8.26
C PRO A 78 -11.30 34.70 -8.18
N ALA A 79 -11.88 34.34 -7.04
CA ALA A 79 -12.74 33.20 -6.88
C ALA A 79 -13.91 33.25 -7.87
N SER A 80 -13.97 32.25 -8.75
CA SER A 80 -15.19 31.86 -9.47
C SER A 80 -15.16 30.35 -9.62
N ALA A 81 -15.72 29.65 -8.63
CA ALA A 81 -16.12 28.26 -8.77
C ALA A 81 -17.45 28.24 -9.55
N PRO A 82 -17.54 27.57 -10.71
CA PRO A 82 -18.82 27.30 -11.32
C PRO A 82 -19.55 26.22 -10.50
N GLN A 83 -20.75 26.57 -10.04
CA GLN A 83 -21.73 25.63 -9.50
C GLN A 83 -22.10 24.66 -10.63
N ILE A 84 -21.64 23.41 -10.53
CA ILE A 84 -22.19 22.32 -11.34
C ILE A 84 -23.46 21.87 -10.61
N ALA A 85 -24.59 22.36 -11.12
CA ALA A 85 -25.91 21.88 -10.77
C ALA A 85 -25.99 20.37 -10.99
N ALA A 86 -26.58 19.68 -10.02
CA ALA A 86 -27.01 18.30 -10.16
C ALA A 86 -28.07 18.20 -11.28
N PRO A 87 -27.92 17.30 -12.26
CA PRO A 87 -29.05 16.87 -13.06
C PRO A 87 -29.88 15.86 -12.26
N ALA A 88 -31.16 16.19 -12.09
CA ALA A 88 -32.23 15.27 -11.70
C ALA A 88 -32.40 14.17 -12.77
N PRO A 89 -33.10 13.05 -12.46
CA PRO A 89 -33.06 11.85 -13.28
C PRO A 89 -33.96 11.99 -14.50
N GLU A 90 -33.36 12.17 -15.67
CA GLU A 90 -34.06 11.99 -16.94
C GLU A 90 -34.12 10.50 -17.25
N ALA A 91 -35.33 9.96 -17.11
CA ALA A 91 -35.71 8.70 -17.70
C ALA A 91 -35.35 8.73 -19.20
N SER A 92 -34.61 7.72 -19.65
CA SER A 92 -34.39 7.50 -21.08
C SER A 92 -34.75 6.07 -21.48
N PRO A 93 -35.30 5.92 -22.69
CA PRO A 93 -36.06 4.76 -23.14
C PRO A 93 -35.18 3.55 -23.45
N THR A 94 -35.78 2.37 -23.30
CA THR A 94 -35.31 1.11 -23.89
C THR A 94 -35.06 1.25 -25.39
N PRO A 95 -33.87 0.87 -25.89
CA PRO A 95 -33.70 0.49 -27.29
C PRO A 95 -33.66 -1.04 -27.41
N THR A 96 -34.58 -1.52 -28.23
CA THR A 96 -34.65 -2.84 -28.82
C THR A 96 -33.32 -3.25 -29.47
N LYS A 97 -32.80 -4.39 -29.01
CA LYS A 97 -32.14 -5.47 -29.75
C LYS A 97 -31.84 -5.18 -31.23
N SER A 98 -30.58 -4.86 -31.54
CA SER A 98 -29.98 -5.09 -32.85
C SER A 98 -28.56 -5.59 -32.63
N SER A 99 -28.38 -6.86 -32.96
CA SER A 99 -27.14 -7.61 -32.90
C SER A 99 -26.31 -7.32 -34.16
N PRO A 100 -25.15 -6.65 -34.08
CA PRO A 100 -24.15 -6.74 -35.12
C PRO A 100 -23.34 -8.02 -34.92
N ALA A 101 -23.11 -8.73 -36.03
CA ALA A 101 -22.23 -9.89 -36.08
C ALA A 101 -20.89 -9.59 -35.40
N ALA A 102 -20.50 -10.45 -34.45
CA ALA A 102 -19.25 -10.34 -33.73
C ALA A 102 -18.07 -10.33 -34.73
N PRO A 103 -17.13 -9.37 -34.64
CA PRO A 103 -15.84 -9.57 -35.27
C PRO A 103 -15.22 -10.79 -34.61
N ILE A 104 -14.74 -11.72 -35.42
CA ILE A 104 -13.98 -12.89 -34.99
C ILE A 104 -12.79 -12.36 -34.18
N ALA A 105 -12.90 -12.41 -32.86
CA ALA A 105 -11.82 -12.07 -31.98
C ALA A 105 -10.63 -12.99 -32.33
N PRO A 106 -9.41 -12.46 -32.50
CA PRO A 106 -8.24 -13.31 -32.63
C PRO A 106 -8.19 -14.24 -31.41
N ALA A 107 -7.93 -15.52 -31.65
CA ALA A 107 -7.81 -16.54 -30.61
C ALA A 107 -6.97 -16.01 -29.42
N PRO A 108 -7.34 -16.32 -28.17
CA PRO A 108 -6.56 -15.88 -27.01
C PRO A 108 -5.17 -16.52 -27.13
N VAL A 109 -4.19 -15.72 -27.55
CA VAL A 109 -2.78 -16.08 -27.43
C VAL A 109 -2.52 -16.14 -25.94
N ALA A 110 -2.61 -17.33 -25.36
CA ALA A 110 -2.33 -17.54 -23.95
C ALA A 110 -0.95 -16.93 -23.66
N PRO A 111 -0.84 -15.88 -22.83
CA PRO A 111 0.45 -15.28 -22.57
C PRO A 111 1.32 -16.33 -21.88
N ALA A 112 2.50 -16.57 -22.45
CA ALA A 112 3.52 -17.39 -21.81
C ALA A 112 3.72 -16.85 -20.39
N THR A 113 3.41 -17.69 -19.39
CA THR A 113 3.58 -17.30 -17.99
C THR A 113 5.06 -17.02 -17.76
N PRO A 114 5.44 -15.79 -17.36
CA PRO A 114 6.84 -15.51 -17.04
C PRO A 114 7.27 -16.45 -15.91
N LYS A 115 8.34 -17.21 -16.15
CA LYS A 115 8.94 -18.08 -15.13
C LYS A 115 9.47 -17.19 -14.01
N GLY A 116 8.84 -17.25 -12.85
CA GLY A 116 9.29 -16.56 -11.65
C GLY A 116 9.54 -17.53 -10.50
N THR A 117 10.37 -17.13 -9.56
CA THR A 117 10.58 -17.85 -8.30
C THR A 117 9.39 -17.61 -7.40
N SER A 118 8.70 -18.68 -6.98
CA SER A 118 7.54 -18.57 -6.09
C SER A 118 7.95 -18.05 -4.71
N VAL A 119 7.12 -17.19 -4.13
CA VAL A 119 7.33 -16.59 -2.81
C VAL A 119 6.09 -16.81 -1.95
N ILE A 120 6.28 -17.33 -0.75
CA ILE A 120 5.22 -17.44 0.25
C ILE A 120 5.08 -16.09 0.95
N VAL A 121 3.89 -15.50 0.89
CA VAL A 121 3.57 -14.22 1.56
C VAL A 121 2.52 -14.46 2.65
N PRO A 122 2.93 -14.60 3.94
CA PRO A 122 2.02 -14.98 5.01
C PRO A 122 0.83 -14.03 5.23
N SER A 123 1.01 -12.74 4.94
CA SER A 123 -0.02 -11.71 5.10
C SER A 123 -1.10 -11.73 4.02
N ASP A 124 -0.91 -12.46 2.91
CA ASP A 124 -1.92 -12.63 1.86
C ASP A 124 -2.01 -14.10 1.41
N PRO A 125 -2.58 -14.99 2.26
CA PRO A 125 -2.63 -16.42 2.01
C PRO A 125 -3.59 -16.83 0.88
N ARG A 126 -4.39 -15.88 0.38
CA ARG A 126 -5.32 -16.13 -0.74
C ARG A 126 -4.69 -15.86 -2.10
N ALA A 127 -3.43 -15.43 -2.13
CA ALA A 127 -2.73 -15.12 -3.37
C ALA A 127 -1.38 -15.82 -3.46
N ASN A 128 -1.00 -16.15 -4.68
CA ASN A 128 0.30 -16.68 -5.03
C ASN A 128 1.18 -15.55 -5.58
N TYR A 129 2.46 -15.56 -5.21
CA TYR A 129 3.42 -14.54 -5.63
C TYR A 129 4.63 -15.17 -6.30
N TRP A 130 5.19 -14.44 -7.25
CA TRP A 130 6.44 -14.79 -7.92
C TRP A 130 7.34 -13.57 -8.10
N ILE A 131 8.65 -13.75 -7.86
CA ILE A 131 9.68 -12.83 -8.36
C ILE A 131 9.97 -13.20 -9.80
N LEU A 132 9.72 -12.29 -10.73
CA LEU A 132 9.95 -12.49 -12.16
C LEU A 132 11.39 -12.18 -12.52
N ASP A 133 11.88 -11.03 -12.05
CA ASP A 133 13.28 -10.63 -12.16
C ASP A 133 13.65 -9.68 -11.02
N ALA A 134 14.93 -9.68 -10.66
CA ALA A 134 15.52 -8.71 -9.77
C ALA A 134 16.88 -8.29 -10.35
N ARG A 135 17.15 -6.98 -10.41
CA ARG A 135 18.38 -6.43 -10.99
C ARG A 135 18.90 -5.29 -10.15
N LYS A 136 20.22 -5.20 -9.99
CA LYS A 136 20.88 -4.03 -9.38
C LYS A 136 20.81 -2.85 -10.35
N THR A 137 20.49 -1.67 -9.84
CA THR A 137 20.45 -0.40 -10.57
C THR A 137 21.12 0.67 -9.72
N GLY A 138 22.42 0.89 -9.91
CA GLY A 138 23.19 1.73 -9.00
C GLY A 138 23.24 1.12 -7.59
N SER A 139 22.81 1.90 -6.58
CA SER A 139 22.73 1.46 -5.18
C SER A 139 21.43 0.73 -4.82
N THR A 140 20.45 0.69 -5.72
CA THR A 140 19.13 0.10 -5.47
C THR A 140 18.94 -1.18 -6.29
N VAL A 141 17.85 -1.90 -6.01
CA VAL A 141 17.43 -3.09 -6.75
C VAL A 141 16.05 -2.83 -7.34
N GLN A 142 15.90 -3.07 -8.64
CA GLN A 142 14.58 -3.15 -9.26
C GLN A 142 14.07 -4.58 -9.25
N ILE A 143 12.87 -4.78 -8.75
CA ILE A 143 12.24 -6.10 -8.61
C ILE A 143 10.90 -6.08 -9.34
N ARG A 144 10.71 -7.00 -10.27
CA ARG A 144 9.43 -7.27 -10.92
C ARG A 144 8.79 -8.50 -10.31
N SER A 145 7.51 -8.40 -9.96
CA SER A 145 6.76 -9.48 -9.33
C SER A 145 5.38 -9.66 -9.96
N ARG A 146 4.88 -10.90 -9.92
CA ARG A 146 3.48 -11.25 -10.24
C ARG A 146 2.75 -11.62 -8.95
N ARG A 147 1.49 -11.23 -8.85
CA ARG A 147 0.50 -11.70 -7.88
C ARG A 147 -0.66 -12.33 -8.62
N GLU A 148 -1.16 -13.45 -8.13
CA GLU A 148 -2.39 -14.08 -8.60
C GLU A 148 -3.28 -14.42 -7.42
N GLY A 149 -4.52 -13.91 -7.42
CA GLY A 149 -5.48 -14.20 -6.35
C GLY A 149 -6.92 -13.97 -6.81
N PRO A 150 -7.90 -13.94 -5.88
CA PRO A 150 -9.32 -13.80 -6.20
C PRO A 150 -9.68 -12.54 -7.00
N SER A 151 -8.84 -11.52 -6.94
CA SER A 151 -9.00 -10.25 -7.68
C SER A 151 -8.38 -10.29 -9.07
N GLY A 152 -7.86 -11.44 -9.52
CA GLY A 152 -7.16 -11.59 -10.80
C GLY A 152 -5.63 -11.59 -10.64
N VAL A 153 -4.97 -11.34 -11.77
CA VAL A 153 -3.51 -11.30 -11.88
C VAL A 153 -3.05 -9.85 -11.94
N SER A 154 -2.04 -9.51 -11.16
CA SER A 154 -1.40 -8.20 -11.23
C SER A 154 0.12 -8.30 -11.20
N PHE A 155 0.75 -7.26 -11.71
CA PHE A 155 2.18 -7.12 -11.84
C PHE A 155 2.63 -5.82 -11.17
N ALA A 156 3.81 -5.86 -10.58
CA ALA A 156 4.41 -4.69 -9.97
C ALA A 156 5.91 -4.66 -10.20
N LYS A 157 6.45 -3.46 -10.43
CA LYS A 157 7.87 -3.16 -10.46
C LYS A 157 8.19 -2.20 -9.33
N ARG A 158 9.12 -2.60 -8.47
CA ARG A 158 9.56 -1.82 -7.31
C ARG A 158 11.01 -1.45 -7.46
N GLU A 159 11.40 -0.31 -6.90
CA GLU A 159 12.78 0.00 -6.59
C GLU A 159 12.98 -0.12 -5.08
N VAL A 160 14.05 -0.80 -4.68
CA VAL A 160 14.34 -1.15 -3.29
C VAL A 160 15.76 -0.75 -2.92
N ASP A 161 15.89 -0.03 -1.82
CA ASP A 161 17.16 0.12 -1.11
C ASP A 161 17.27 -1.02 -0.09
N CYS A 162 18.03 -2.06 -0.45
CA CYS A 162 18.22 -3.24 0.38
C CYS A 162 18.98 -2.94 1.69
N ALA A 163 19.78 -1.87 1.73
CA ALA A 163 20.59 -1.54 2.91
C ALA A 163 19.75 -0.79 3.96
N ASN A 164 18.89 0.12 3.51
CA ASN A 164 18.11 1.00 4.38
C ASN A 164 16.66 0.58 4.56
N GLY A 165 16.23 -0.52 3.94
CA GLY A 165 14.87 -1.05 4.11
C GLY A 165 13.82 -0.10 3.56
N ARG A 166 14.08 0.48 2.39
CA ARG A 166 13.17 1.42 1.74
C ARG A 166 12.76 0.93 0.37
N PHE A 167 11.58 1.33 -0.07
CA PHE A 167 11.09 0.96 -1.39
C PHE A 167 10.14 2.01 -1.97
N ARG A 168 9.96 1.95 -3.28
CA ARG A 168 8.85 2.62 -3.99
C ARG A 168 8.36 1.75 -5.13
N TYR A 169 7.12 1.98 -5.54
CA TYR A 169 6.61 1.47 -6.82
C TYR A 169 7.12 2.35 -7.96
N LEU A 170 7.58 1.70 -9.04
CA LEU A 170 7.93 2.36 -10.29
C LEU A 170 6.82 2.22 -11.33
N SER A 171 6.09 1.12 -11.28
CA SER A 171 4.94 0.83 -12.14
C SER A 171 4.16 -0.39 -11.62
N GLU A 172 2.90 -0.48 -12.02
CA GLU A 172 1.98 -1.59 -11.72
C GLU A 172 0.98 -1.74 -12.87
N GLY A 173 0.36 -2.91 -12.99
CA GLY A 173 -0.68 -3.16 -13.99
C GLY A 173 -1.06 -4.64 -14.09
N ASP A 174 -1.88 -4.94 -15.08
CA ASP A 174 -2.44 -6.29 -15.28
C ASP A 174 -1.62 -7.12 -16.27
N THR A 175 -0.64 -6.49 -16.95
CA THR A 175 0.25 -7.14 -17.90
C THR A 175 1.73 -6.87 -17.60
N LEU A 176 2.63 -7.71 -18.14
CA LEU A 176 4.07 -7.47 -18.04
C LEU A 176 4.52 -6.18 -18.73
N ALA A 177 3.85 -5.80 -19.81
CA ALA A 177 4.16 -4.61 -20.60
C ALA A 177 3.84 -3.32 -19.82
N ASP A 178 2.87 -3.37 -18.91
CA ASP A 178 2.56 -2.23 -18.03
C ASP A 178 3.75 -1.86 -17.13
N LEU A 179 4.64 -2.81 -16.84
CA LEU A 179 5.82 -2.55 -16.01
C LEU A 179 6.90 -1.71 -16.69
N ASP A 180 6.85 -1.61 -18.02
CA ASP A 180 7.79 -0.80 -18.81
C ASP A 180 7.26 0.61 -19.06
N LYS A 181 5.97 0.85 -18.79
CA LYS A 181 5.40 2.20 -18.80
C LYS A 181 5.98 3.01 -17.63
N PRO A 182 6.27 4.30 -17.83
CA PRO A 182 6.64 5.19 -16.73
C PRO A 182 5.44 5.30 -15.77
N GLY A 183 5.63 4.88 -14.52
CA GLY A 183 4.64 5.09 -13.47
C GLY A 183 4.90 6.37 -12.67
N ALA A 184 4.00 6.63 -11.72
CA ALA A 184 4.15 7.75 -10.81
C ALA A 184 5.44 7.63 -9.98
N GLN A 185 6.16 8.74 -9.86
CA GLN A 185 7.42 8.81 -9.11
C GLN A 185 7.12 9.13 -7.66
N PHE A 186 6.86 8.10 -6.86
CA PHE A 186 6.68 8.27 -5.43
C PHE A 186 8.04 8.39 -4.73
N PRO A 187 8.14 9.15 -3.62
CA PRO A 187 9.28 9.06 -2.74
C PRO A 187 9.38 7.64 -2.18
N MET A 188 10.59 7.18 -1.85
CA MET A 188 10.74 5.89 -1.18
C MET A 188 10.09 5.93 0.20
N GLY A 189 9.27 4.93 0.50
CA GLY A 189 8.72 4.64 1.82
C GLY A 189 9.53 3.60 2.57
N LEU A 190 9.19 3.40 3.85
CA LEU A 190 9.79 2.37 4.69
C LEU A 190 9.17 1.00 4.39
N LEU A 191 9.99 -0.04 4.45
CA LEU A 191 9.52 -1.43 4.48
C LEU A 191 9.15 -1.79 5.92
N LEU A 192 7.90 -2.25 6.10
CA LEU A 192 7.36 -2.68 7.39
C LEU A 192 7.37 -4.20 7.49
N GLU A 193 7.79 -4.74 8.62
CA GLU A 193 7.84 -6.17 8.86
C GLU A 193 6.45 -6.80 8.71
N GLY A 194 6.39 -8.01 8.15
CA GLY A 194 5.13 -8.68 7.85
C GLY A 194 4.34 -8.14 6.65
N SER A 195 4.75 -7.04 6.02
CA SER A 195 4.11 -6.56 4.78
C SER A 195 4.50 -7.39 3.55
N ILE A 196 3.60 -7.45 2.57
CA ILE A 196 3.84 -8.07 1.25
C ILE A 196 5.12 -7.50 0.61
N SER A 197 5.27 -6.17 0.63
CA SER A 197 6.44 -5.49 0.05
C SER A 197 7.74 -5.92 0.70
N THR A 198 7.77 -6.15 2.01
CA THR A 198 8.97 -6.62 2.73
C THR A 198 9.36 -8.02 2.30
N VAL A 199 8.39 -8.94 2.21
CA VAL A 199 8.67 -10.32 1.79
C VAL A 199 9.20 -10.35 0.35
N ILE A 200 8.54 -9.65 -0.56
CA ILE A 200 8.97 -9.54 -1.98
C ILE A 200 10.35 -8.88 -2.09
N SER A 201 10.59 -7.80 -1.34
CA SER A 201 11.88 -7.11 -1.33
C SER A 201 13.00 -7.99 -0.79
N ARG A 202 12.72 -8.79 0.25
CA ARG A 202 13.69 -9.71 0.86
C ARG A 202 14.15 -10.76 -0.14
N GLU A 203 13.20 -11.41 -0.83
CA GLU A 203 13.52 -12.42 -1.84
C GLU A 203 14.20 -11.81 -3.08
N GLY A 204 13.77 -10.63 -3.53
CA GLY A 204 14.42 -9.95 -4.65
C GLY A 204 15.84 -9.48 -4.33
N CYS A 205 16.09 -8.90 -3.14
CA CYS A 205 17.44 -8.55 -2.68
C CYS A 205 18.34 -9.80 -2.63
N LYS A 206 17.83 -10.90 -2.07
CA LYS A 206 18.55 -12.19 -2.02
C LYS A 206 18.89 -12.70 -3.41
N GLY A 207 17.96 -12.57 -4.38
CA GLY A 207 18.16 -12.97 -5.77
C GLY A 207 19.32 -12.26 -6.48
N VAL A 208 19.73 -11.07 -6.00
CA VAL A 208 20.90 -10.33 -6.52
C VAL A 208 22.11 -10.39 -5.58
N GLY A 209 22.12 -11.31 -4.61
CA GLY A 209 23.22 -11.50 -3.66
C GLY A 209 23.32 -10.40 -2.60
N LEU A 210 22.21 -9.73 -2.28
CA LEU A 210 22.13 -8.74 -1.21
C LEU A 210 21.27 -9.25 -0.05
N THR A 211 21.49 -8.70 1.14
CA THR A 211 20.63 -8.94 2.30
C THR A 211 19.76 -7.72 2.55
N LEU A 212 18.44 -7.90 2.65
CA LEU A 212 17.54 -6.83 3.06
C LEU A 212 17.73 -6.51 4.56
N ARG A 213 18.02 -5.25 4.86
CA ARG A 213 18.19 -4.66 6.20
C ARG A 213 17.29 -3.44 6.35
N GLY A 214 17.29 -2.81 7.53
CA GLY A 214 16.57 -1.55 7.77
C GLY A 214 15.04 -1.64 7.81
N VAL A 215 14.48 -2.85 7.77
CA VAL A 215 13.03 -3.10 7.88
C VAL A 215 12.54 -2.65 9.26
N GLN A 216 11.45 -1.90 9.29
CA GLN A 216 10.83 -1.36 10.50
C GLN A 216 9.83 -2.35 11.09
N ARG A 217 9.64 -2.31 12.42
CA ARG A 217 8.65 -3.13 13.12
C ARG A 217 7.39 -2.35 13.43
#